data_AF-A0A1V6S4G9-F1
#
_entry.id   AF-A0A1V6S4G9-F1
#
_cell.length_a   1.000
_cell.length_b   1.000
_cell.length_c   1.000
_cell.angle_alpha   90.00
_cell.angle_beta   90.00
_cell.angle_gamma   90.00
#
_symmetry.space_group_name_H-M   'P 1'
#
loop_
_entity.id
_entity.type
_entity.pdbx_description
1 polymer ?
#
loop_
_entity_poly.entity_id
_entity_poly.type
_entity_poly.pdbx_seq_one_letter_code
_entity_poly.pdbx_strand_id
1 'polypeptide(L)'
;MKLAFPVAHGSARIGLGELLCINNYTPRFLGTSLSVGTSPPVPYTQYRSRCGQRRYTSNVTAPFKENECIGKVNPSHAGNAPQPSTPLISISDQVRLLMRRAPYPVAIITATDPSGPENTTSFRGMTVSSFNTVTLTPHPVISFNVRRPSETLNALLASRRFLVHLLAPSPSTATLARDFSKGNITLAAMLSGHGEFEFAALPTENEDGHPQRPLPILKRRAEAVAANDGVDFPFVFECTLHPQKIDVHDHSIVLGTVVRTIEGPGSVSAQGEDGKILDEHSPERLCLAYANTKFWKMGGEI
;
A
#
# COMPACT_ATOMS: atom_id res chain seq x y z
N MET A 1 -23.16 24.10 -42.74
CA MET A 1 -24.53 24.23 -43.30
C MET A 1 -24.79 22.98 -44.15
N LYS A 2 -25.86 22.21 -43.83
CA LYS A 2 -26.36 20.93 -44.44
C LYS A 2 -25.43 19.70 -44.27
N LEU A 3 -25.70 18.74 -43.36
CA LEU A 3 -26.73 17.67 -43.32
C LEU A 3 -26.73 16.73 -44.54
N ALA A 4 -26.37 15.45 -44.34
CA ALA A 4 -27.29 14.30 -44.43
C ALA A 4 -26.54 12.96 -44.35
N PHE A 5 -26.97 12.08 -43.44
CA PHE A 5 -26.76 10.63 -43.49
C PHE A 5 -27.74 9.99 -44.48
N PRO A 6 -27.50 8.73 -44.89
CA PRO A 6 -28.57 7.77 -44.65
C PRO A 6 -28.10 6.44 -44.06
N VAL A 7 -28.97 5.92 -43.20
CA VAL A 7 -29.05 4.56 -42.67
C VAL A 7 -29.66 3.64 -43.74
N ALA A 8 -29.18 2.39 -43.83
CA ALA A 8 -29.97 1.30 -44.41
C ALA A 8 -29.80 0.02 -43.57
N HIS A 9 -30.92 -0.42 -43.00
CA HIS A 9 -31.12 -1.70 -42.33
C HIS A 9 -30.97 -2.88 -43.30
N GLY A 10 -30.54 -4.01 -42.74
CA GLY A 10 -30.21 -5.22 -43.48
C GLY A 10 -31.37 -6.07 -43.98
N SER A 11 -31.00 -7.16 -44.63
CA SER A 11 -31.80 -8.38 -44.73
C SER A 11 -30.87 -9.55 -45.02
N ALA A 12 -30.98 -10.59 -44.20
CA ALA A 12 -30.26 -11.85 -44.31
C ALA A 12 -30.96 -12.78 -45.33
N ARG A 13 -30.16 -13.52 -46.13
CA ARG A 13 -30.59 -14.77 -46.79
C ARG A 13 -29.42 -15.76 -46.93
N ILE A 14 -29.46 -16.78 -46.09
CA ILE A 14 -29.33 -18.25 -46.31
C ILE A 14 -28.55 -18.76 -47.55
N GLY A 15 -27.54 -19.60 -47.27
CA GLY A 15 -26.97 -20.68 -48.09
C GLY A 15 -25.87 -21.37 -47.25
N LEU A 16 -25.98 -22.57 -46.66
CA LEU A 16 -26.28 -23.95 -47.10
C LEU A 16 -25.07 -24.66 -47.77
N GLY A 17 -24.46 -25.61 -47.04
CA GLY A 17 -23.53 -26.68 -47.47
C GLY A 17 -22.09 -26.24 -47.78
N GLU A 18 -20.98 -26.94 -47.52
CA GLU A 18 -20.58 -28.30 -47.09
C GLU A 18 -19.20 -28.12 -46.38
N LEU A 19 -18.86 -28.74 -45.25
CA LEU A 19 -18.34 -30.10 -45.01
C LEU A 19 -16.97 -30.44 -45.66
N LEU A 20 -16.11 -31.03 -44.82
CA LEU A 20 -14.73 -31.59 -45.01
C LEU A 20 -13.58 -30.66 -44.57
N CYS A 21 -12.51 -31.09 -43.90
CA CYS A 21 -12.21 -32.21 -43.03
C CYS A 21 -10.80 -31.91 -42.44
N ILE A 22 -10.63 -32.21 -41.14
CA ILE A 22 -9.43 -32.80 -40.51
C ILE A 22 -8.10 -32.02 -40.56
N ASN A 23 -7.63 -31.55 -39.39
CA ASN A 23 -6.38 -32.07 -38.80
C ASN A 23 -6.27 -31.75 -37.30
N ASN A 24 -6.31 -32.83 -36.51
CA ASN A 24 -6.07 -32.86 -35.08
C ASN A 24 -4.56 -32.69 -34.79
N TYR A 25 -4.22 -31.87 -33.79
CA TYR A 25 -2.90 -31.88 -33.14
C TYR A 25 -3.07 -32.25 -31.67
N THR A 26 -2.72 -33.49 -31.35
CA THR A 26 -2.50 -34.03 -29.99
C THR A 26 -1.11 -33.65 -29.47
N PRO A 27 -0.95 -33.26 -28.19
CA PRO A 27 0.32 -33.36 -27.51
C PRO A 27 0.42 -34.71 -26.77
N ARG A 28 1.51 -35.43 -27.03
CA ARG A 28 1.88 -36.70 -26.43
C ARG A 28 2.18 -36.54 -24.94
N PHE A 29 1.46 -37.28 -24.11
CA PHE A 29 1.86 -37.65 -22.75
C PHE A 29 2.96 -38.73 -22.83
N LEU A 30 4.11 -38.48 -22.18
CA LEU A 30 5.01 -39.55 -21.74
C LEU A 30 4.90 -39.65 -20.23
N GLY A 31 4.43 -40.81 -19.76
CA GLY A 31 4.39 -41.17 -18.35
C GLY A 31 5.76 -41.65 -17.88
N THR A 32 6.14 -41.21 -16.69
CA THR A 32 7.07 -41.90 -15.81
C THR A 32 6.37 -42.10 -14.47
N SER A 33 6.16 -43.37 -14.13
CA SER A 33 5.62 -43.81 -12.85
C SER A 33 6.62 -43.53 -11.74
N LEU A 34 6.19 -42.90 -10.65
CA LEU A 34 6.86 -43.02 -9.36
C LEU A 34 5.82 -43.33 -8.29
N SER A 35 6.14 -44.41 -7.57
CA SER A 35 5.35 -45.20 -6.66
C SER A 35 4.95 -44.46 -5.38
N VAL A 36 3.74 -44.81 -4.94
CA VAL A 36 3.16 -44.56 -3.61
C VAL A 36 4.13 -45.01 -2.51
N GLY A 37 4.52 -44.06 -1.66
CA GLY A 37 5.20 -44.30 -0.39
C GLY A 37 4.34 -43.78 0.75
N THR A 38 3.57 -44.68 1.36
CA THR A 38 2.77 -44.44 2.56
C THR A 38 3.69 -44.35 3.78
N SER A 39 3.51 -43.35 4.64
CA SER A 39 4.14 -43.28 5.97
C SER A 39 3.25 -42.49 6.95
N PRO A 40 3.33 -42.78 8.26
CA PRO A 40 2.18 -42.90 9.17
C PRO A 40 1.77 -41.59 9.88
N PRO A 41 0.60 -41.55 10.56
CA PRO A 41 0.13 -40.38 11.28
C PRO A 41 0.87 -40.24 12.62
N VAL A 42 1.31 -39.03 12.96
CA VAL A 42 1.97 -38.72 14.24
C VAL A 42 1.19 -37.58 14.92
N PRO A 43 1.00 -37.61 16.25
CA PRO A 43 -0.27 -37.24 16.87
C PRO A 43 -0.45 -35.74 17.12
N TYR A 44 -1.74 -35.37 17.13
CA TYR A 44 -2.29 -34.18 17.74
C TYR A 44 -1.85 -34.10 19.21
N THR A 45 -1.02 -33.11 19.56
CA THR A 45 -0.83 -32.70 20.95
C THR A 45 -1.47 -31.34 21.14
N GLN A 46 -2.54 -31.33 21.95
CA GLN A 46 -3.09 -30.13 22.56
C GLN A 46 -1.99 -29.43 23.34
N TYR A 47 -1.63 -28.19 22.95
CA TYR A 47 -0.89 -27.31 23.85
C TYR A 47 -1.76 -26.13 24.26
N ARG A 48 -2.13 -26.23 25.53
CA ARG A 48 -2.88 -25.28 26.34
C ARG A 48 -2.14 -23.93 26.38
N SER A 49 -2.92 -22.86 26.30
CA SER A 49 -2.51 -21.47 26.45
C SER A 49 -1.56 -21.24 27.63
N ARG A 50 -0.44 -20.57 27.39
CA ARG A 50 0.27 -19.81 28.43
C ARG A 50 0.59 -18.42 27.93
N CYS A 51 -0.16 -17.46 28.47
CA CYS A 51 0.03 -16.04 28.35
C CYS A 51 1.45 -15.65 28.79
N GLY A 52 2.14 -14.87 27.96
CA GLY A 52 3.45 -14.28 28.24
C GLY A 52 3.63 -13.02 27.42
N GLN A 53 3.11 -11.90 27.93
CA GLN A 53 3.37 -10.57 27.38
C GLN A 53 4.88 -10.27 27.38
N ARG A 54 5.46 -10.10 26.20
CA ARG A 54 6.61 -9.20 26.02
C ARG A 54 6.23 -8.15 24.98
N ARG A 55 5.70 -7.03 25.48
CA ARG A 55 5.62 -5.78 24.72
C ARG A 55 7.05 -5.32 24.48
N TYR A 56 7.48 -5.27 23.22
CA TYR A 56 8.70 -4.57 22.84
C TYR A 56 8.28 -3.19 22.31
N THR A 57 8.12 -2.24 23.22
CA THR A 57 7.99 -0.81 22.91
C THR A 57 9.39 -0.21 22.88
N SER A 58 9.95 -0.01 21.70
CA SER A 58 11.22 0.71 21.56
C SER A 58 10.96 2.21 21.48
N ASN A 59 10.90 2.87 22.63
CA ASN A 59 11.13 4.31 22.76
C ASN A 59 12.53 4.48 23.35
N VAL A 60 13.47 5.08 22.61
CA VAL A 60 14.69 5.66 23.21
C VAL A 60 15.03 6.95 22.46
N THR A 61 14.81 8.06 23.16
CA THR A 61 15.44 9.36 22.92
C THR A 61 16.47 9.54 24.03
N ALA A 62 17.74 9.73 23.68
CA ALA A 62 18.74 10.28 24.59
C ALA A 62 19.76 11.10 23.77
N PRO A 63 20.01 12.37 24.11
CA PRO A 63 21.01 13.19 23.43
C PRO A 63 22.41 12.95 24.04
N PHE A 64 23.41 12.81 23.17
CA PHE A 64 24.83 12.82 23.53
C PHE A 64 25.25 14.24 23.93
N LYS A 65 25.91 14.39 25.07
CA LYS A 65 26.66 15.60 25.45
C LYS A 65 28.17 15.32 25.41
N GLU A 66 28.89 16.31 24.92
CA GLU A 66 30.34 16.41 24.73
C GLU A 66 31.15 16.11 26.00
N ASN A 67 32.32 15.50 25.78
CA ASN A 67 33.41 15.43 26.75
C ASN A 67 34.47 16.48 26.40
N GLU A 68 34.93 17.21 27.41
CA GLU A 68 36.19 17.94 27.39
C GLU A 68 37.01 17.47 28.60
N CYS A 69 38.28 17.07 28.39
CA CYS A 69 39.38 17.20 29.35
C CYS A 69 40.72 16.76 28.72
N ILE A 70 41.71 17.63 28.87
CA ILE A 70 43.10 17.53 28.43
C ILE A 70 43.95 16.72 29.44
N GLY A 71 44.93 15.93 28.97
CA GLY A 71 46.00 15.35 29.78
C GLY A 71 47.03 14.52 28.98
N LYS A 72 48.32 14.67 29.29
CA LYS A 72 49.52 14.40 28.45
C LYS A 72 50.14 12.97 28.51
N VAL A 73 50.64 12.51 27.34
CA VAL A 73 51.96 11.90 26.97
C VAL A 73 52.51 10.58 27.60
N ASN A 74 52.55 9.53 26.75
CA ASN A 74 53.56 8.45 26.40
C ASN A 74 54.22 7.51 27.47
N PRO A 75 54.91 6.40 27.05
CA PRO A 75 54.41 5.19 26.36
C PRO A 75 54.94 3.87 27.03
N SER A 76 54.59 2.71 26.44
CA SER A 76 55.14 1.35 26.66
C SER A 76 54.57 0.49 27.81
N HIS A 77 53.73 -0.50 27.45
CA HIS A 77 54.05 -1.93 27.60
C HIS A 77 52.90 -2.81 27.08
N ALA A 78 53.29 -3.90 26.44
CA ALA A 78 52.41 -4.94 25.90
C ALA A 78 51.51 -5.57 26.97
N GLY A 79 50.23 -5.66 26.65
CA GLY A 79 49.25 -6.51 27.33
C GLY A 79 48.07 -6.67 26.40
N ASN A 80 47.82 -7.89 25.93
CA ASN A 80 46.63 -8.25 25.15
C ASN A 80 45.38 -7.94 25.98
N ALA A 81 44.84 -6.73 25.84
CA ALA A 81 43.50 -6.42 26.29
C ALA A 81 42.52 -7.15 25.35
N PRO A 82 41.50 -7.84 25.88
CA PRO A 82 40.42 -8.34 25.05
C PRO A 82 39.83 -7.13 24.32
N GLN A 83 39.99 -7.08 23.00
CA GLN A 83 39.28 -6.14 22.16
C GLN A 83 37.81 -6.20 22.58
N PRO A 84 37.18 -5.07 22.95
CA PRO A 84 35.74 -5.07 23.19
C PRO A 84 35.12 -5.55 21.89
N SER A 85 34.57 -6.77 21.92
CA SER A 85 33.87 -7.37 20.79
C SER A 85 32.86 -6.34 20.32
N THR A 86 33.16 -5.69 19.19
CA THR A 86 32.25 -4.76 18.55
C THR A 86 30.95 -5.54 18.42
N PRO A 87 29.83 -5.08 19.00
CA PRO A 87 28.60 -5.84 18.92
C PRO A 87 28.29 -6.01 17.44
N LEU A 88 28.45 -7.24 16.95
CA LEU A 88 28.22 -7.59 15.56
C LEU A 88 26.74 -7.34 15.31
N ILE A 89 26.44 -6.19 14.71
CA ILE A 89 25.09 -5.79 14.31
C ILE A 89 24.55 -6.93 13.44
N SER A 90 23.36 -7.44 13.76
CA SER A 90 22.75 -8.53 12.99
C SER A 90 22.59 -8.13 11.53
N ILE A 91 22.64 -9.09 10.60
CA ILE A 91 22.40 -8.79 9.17
C ILE A 91 21.06 -8.07 8.94
N SER A 92 20.03 -8.41 9.73
CA SER A 92 18.74 -7.72 9.72
C SER A 92 18.87 -6.24 10.07
N ASP A 93 19.65 -5.90 11.10
CA ASP A 93 19.87 -4.52 11.49
C ASP A 93 20.76 -3.77 10.49
N GLN A 94 21.75 -4.43 9.91
CA GLN A 94 22.56 -3.86 8.82
C GLN A 94 21.69 -3.51 7.61
N VAL A 95 20.87 -4.47 7.14
CA VAL A 95 19.93 -4.25 6.03
C VAL A 95 18.95 -3.13 6.39
N ARG A 96 18.39 -3.11 7.60
CA ARG A 96 17.50 -2.03 8.06
C ARG A 96 18.19 -0.67 7.99
N LEU A 97 19.44 -0.56 8.44
CA LEU A 97 20.18 0.70 8.43
C LEU A 97 20.52 1.17 7.01
N LEU A 98 20.89 0.25 6.11
CA LEU A 98 21.16 0.56 4.71
C LEU A 98 19.88 0.97 3.97
N MET A 99 18.80 0.19 4.14
CA MET A 99 17.53 0.45 3.45
C MET A 99 16.84 1.74 3.92
N ARG A 100 17.16 2.25 5.12
CA ARG A 100 16.73 3.59 5.55
C ARG A 100 17.26 4.72 4.65
N ARG A 101 18.31 4.49 3.86
CA ARG A 101 18.84 5.51 2.94
C ARG A 101 18.09 5.58 1.62
N ALA A 102 17.30 4.55 1.29
CA ALA A 102 16.48 4.53 0.10
C ALA A 102 15.15 5.26 0.36
N PRO A 103 14.72 6.18 -0.53
CA PRO A 103 13.41 6.79 -0.44
C PRO A 103 12.32 5.83 -0.93
N TYR A 104 11.21 5.78 -0.20
CA TYR A 104 10.03 5.01 -0.59
C TYR A 104 8.79 5.89 -0.64
N PRO A 105 7.88 5.67 -1.60
CA PRO A 105 6.59 6.36 -1.60
C PRO A 105 5.77 5.95 -0.38
N VAL A 106 5.06 6.91 0.20
CA VAL A 106 4.13 6.67 1.31
C VAL A 106 2.71 6.62 0.77
N ALA A 107 2.01 5.55 1.09
CA ALA A 107 0.60 5.39 0.74
C ALA A 107 -0.22 4.99 1.97
N ILE A 108 -1.49 5.41 2.01
CA ILE A 108 -2.47 4.92 2.98
C ILE A 108 -3.44 3.98 2.27
N ILE A 109 -3.41 2.71 2.69
CA ILE A 109 -4.32 1.68 2.23
C ILE A 109 -5.56 1.71 3.11
N THR A 110 -6.73 1.70 2.50
CA THR A 110 -7.99 1.71 3.25
C THR A 110 -8.98 0.70 2.65
N ALA A 111 -9.73 0.01 3.50
CA ALA A 111 -10.69 -1.00 3.09
C ALA A 111 -11.84 -1.07 4.09
N THR A 112 -13.00 -1.53 3.63
CA THR A 112 -14.19 -1.76 4.48
C THR A 112 -14.21 -3.20 4.93
N ASP A 113 -14.35 -3.45 6.23
CA ASP A 113 -14.67 -4.79 6.72
C ASP A 113 -16.16 -5.09 6.45
N PRO A 114 -16.49 -6.04 5.56
CA PRO A 114 -17.88 -6.37 5.25
C PRO A 114 -18.60 -7.06 6.40
N SER A 115 -17.88 -7.56 7.41
CA SER A 115 -18.46 -8.22 8.58
C SER A 115 -18.94 -7.22 9.64
N GLY A 116 -18.46 -5.98 9.58
CA GLY A 116 -18.81 -4.92 10.52
C GLY A 116 -20.17 -4.26 10.21
N PRO A 117 -20.64 -3.35 11.09
CA PRO A 117 -21.83 -2.54 10.83
C PRO A 117 -21.67 -1.65 9.58
N GLU A 118 -22.79 -1.30 8.95
CA GLU A 118 -22.85 -0.42 7.76
C GLU A 118 -22.66 1.06 8.11
N ASN A 119 -21.61 1.34 8.87
CA ASN A 119 -21.18 2.69 9.20
C ASN A 119 -19.65 2.78 9.09
N THR A 120 -19.13 3.97 9.35
CA THR A 120 -17.68 4.27 9.25
C THR A 120 -16.83 3.45 10.23
N THR A 121 -17.41 2.82 11.25
CA THR A 121 -16.66 1.98 12.21
C THR A 121 -16.17 0.66 11.61
N SER A 122 -16.70 0.25 10.46
CA SER A 122 -16.20 -0.89 9.68
C SER A 122 -14.99 -0.54 8.80
N PHE A 123 -14.63 0.74 8.71
CA PHE A 123 -13.49 1.17 7.93
C PHE A 123 -12.18 0.84 8.63
N ARG A 124 -11.22 0.41 7.83
CA ARG A 124 -9.86 0.08 8.25
C ARG A 124 -8.88 0.79 7.35
N GLY A 125 -7.71 1.08 7.90
CA GLY A 125 -6.62 1.57 7.08
C GLY A 125 -5.26 1.38 7.73
N MET A 126 -4.21 1.54 6.93
CA MET A 126 -2.83 1.51 7.40
C MET A 126 -1.92 2.27 6.44
N THR A 127 -0.83 2.79 6.98
CA THR A 127 0.25 3.35 6.17
C THR A 127 1.17 2.24 5.70
N VAL A 128 1.55 2.28 4.43
CA VAL A 128 2.59 1.43 3.84
C VAL A 128 3.65 2.29 3.18
N SER A 129 4.90 1.85 3.29
CA SER A 129 6.05 2.40 2.55
C SER A 129 6.63 1.39 1.55
N SER A 130 5.88 0.31 1.27
CA SER A 130 6.26 -0.77 0.37
C SER A 130 5.46 -0.73 -0.94
N PHE A 131 4.81 0.40 -1.22
CA PHE A 131 3.99 0.60 -2.40
C PHE A 131 4.86 0.64 -3.66
N ASN A 132 4.52 -0.18 -4.65
CA ASN A 132 5.21 -0.21 -5.94
C ASN A 132 4.27 -0.64 -7.07
N THR A 133 4.55 -0.20 -8.29
CA THR A 133 3.90 -0.70 -9.51
C THR A 133 4.59 -2.00 -9.95
N VAL A 134 3.80 -3.00 -10.34
CA VAL A 134 4.27 -4.33 -10.77
C VAL A 134 4.24 -4.47 -12.29
N THR A 135 3.11 -4.15 -12.92
CA THR A 135 2.95 -4.15 -14.37
C THR A 135 1.90 -3.13 -14.79
N LEU A 136 1.97 -2.68 -16.04
CA LEU A 136 0.95 -1.84 -16.68
C LEU A 136 0.12 -2.61 -17.73
N THR A 137 0.58 -3.79 -18.16
CA THR A 137 -0.05 -4.56 -19.24
C THR A 137 -0.21 -6.03 -18.80
N PRO A 138 -1.37 -6.68 -19.03
CA PRO A 138 -2.58 -6.16 -19.68
C PRO A 138 -3.41 -5.19 -18.82
N HIS A 139 -3.22 -5.22 -17.50
CA HIS A 139 -3.88 -4.32 -16.55
C HIS A 139 -2.86 -3.77 -15.56
N PRO A 140 -3.03 -2.53 -15.07
CA PRO A 140 -2.16 -1.94 -14.07
C PRO A 140 -2.28 -2.68 -12.72
N VAL A 141 -1.17 -3.26 -12.26
CA VAL A 141 -1.08 -3.98 -10.98
C VAL A 141 -0.08 -3.27 -10.07
N ILE A 142 -0.47 -3.06 -8.82
CA ILE A 142 0.38 -2.55 -7.75
C ILE A 142 0.63 -3.62 -6.69
N SER A 143 1.66 -3.41 -5.88
CA SER A 143 1.98 -4.26 -4.75
C SER A 143 2.30 -3.46 -3.49
N PHE A 144 2.04 -4.06 -2.34
CA PHE A 144 2.50 -3.58 -1.04
C PHE A 144 2.56 -4.74 -0.05
N ASN A 145 3.36 -4.56 1.00
CA ASN A 145 3.59 -5.57 2.02
C ASN A 145 2.83 -5.23 3.30
N VAL A 146 2.19 -6.23 3.89
CA VAL A 146 1.43 -6.10 5.14
C VAL A 146 1.96 -7.09 6.18
N ARG A 147 2.36 -6.58 7.34
CA ARG A 147 2.75 -7.42 8.48
C ARG A 147 1.51 -8.04 9.14
N ARG A 148 1.58 -9.32 9.48
CA ARG A 148 0.54 -10.08 10.18
C ARG A 148 0.80 -10.09 11.70
N PRO A 149 -0.26 -10.12 12.53
CA PRO A 149 -1.68 -9.99 12.17
C PRO A 149 -2.06 -8.54 11.81
N SER A 150 -3.05 -8.37 10.93
CA SER A 150 -3.54 -7.03 10.53
C SER A 150 -5.05 -7.07 10.25
N GLU A 151 -5.81 -6.20 10.92
CA GLU A 151 -7.25 -6.02 10.64
C GLU A 151 -7.49 -5.47 9.24
N THR A 152 -6.64 -4.56 8.77
CA THR A 152 -6.73 -4.03 7.41
C THR A 152 -6.49 -5.13 6.39
N LEU A 153 -5.57 -6.08 6.65
CA LEU A 153 -5.41 -7.26 5.78
C LEU A 153 -6.66 -8.13 5.74
N ASN A 154 -7.31 -8.35 6.89
CA ASN A 154 -8.55 -9.11 6.94
C ASN A 154 -9.68 -8.41 6.15
N ALA A 155 -9.81 -7.09 6.30
CA ALA A 155 -10.75 -6.28 5.53
C ALA A 155 -10.46 -6.37 4.02
N LEU A 156 -9.20 -6.27 3.60
CA LEU A 156 -8.79 -6.42 2.20
C LEU A 156 -9.19 -7.78 1.62
N LEU A 157 -8.95 -8.85 2.37
CA LEU A 157 -9.27 -10.22 1.94
C LEU A 157 -10.79 -10.43 1.83
N ALA A 158 -11.55 -9.86 2.76
CA ALA A 158 -12.99 -10.02 2.82
C ALA A 158 -13.73 -9.13 1.79
N SER A 159 -13.35 -7.86 1.66
CA SER A 159 -14.00 -6.93 0.72
C SER A 159 -13.54 -7.10 -0.72
N ARG A 160 -12.30 -7.60 -0.92
CA ARG A 160 -11.62 -7.69 -2.21
C ARG A 160 -11.47 -6.32 -2.92
N ARG A 161 -11.76 -5.22 -2.24
CA ARG A 161 -11.79 -3.85 -2.78
C ARG A 161 -11.22 -2.87 -1.79
N PHE A 162 -10.41 -1.93 -2.28
CA PHE A 162 -9.70 -0.99 -1.43
C PHE A 162 -9.25 0.25 -2.17
N LEU A 163 -8.89 1.27 -1.40
CA LEU A 163 -8.30 2.49 -1.93
C LEU A 163 -6.84 2.62 -1.51
N VAL A 164 -6.03 3.16 -2.39
CA VAL A 164 -4.63 3.54 -2.15
C VAL A 164 -4.51 5.05 -2.27
N HIS A 165 -4.29 5.73 -1.16
CA HIS A 165 -4.14 7.18 -1.12
C HIS A 165 -2.66 7.53 -1.18
N LEU A 166 -2.22 8.18 -2.25
CA LEU A 166 -0.89 8.77 -2.31
C LEU A 166 -0.97 10.15 -1.67
N LEU A 167 0.05 10.50 -0.90
CA LEU A 167 0.02 11.69 -0.05
C LEU A 167 0.84 12.80 -0.67
N ALA A 168 0.32 14.02 -0.65
CA ALA A 168 1.11 15.20 -0.95
C ALA A 168 2.16 15.43 0.14
N PRO A 169 3.27 16.14 -0.14
CA PRO A 169 4.38 16.29 0.78
C PRO A 169 4.16 17.46 1.76
N SER A 170 3.17 17.34 2.65
CA SER A 170 2.79 18.37 3.62
C SER A 170 2.92 17.88 5.08
N PRO A 171 3.03 18.78 6.07
CA PRO A 171 3.08 18.40 7.48
C PRO A 171 1.81 17.67 7.96
N SER A 172 0.64 18.03 7.43
CA SER A 172 -0.64 17.42 7.77
C SER A 172 -0.73 15.98 7.27
N THR A 173 -0.37 15.73 6.01
CA THR A 173 -0.38 14.36 5.44
C THR A 173 0.74 13.49 6.04
N ALA A 174 1.88 14.07 6.41
CA ALA A 174 2.93 13.36 7.16
C ALA A 174 2.46 12.93 8.56
N THR A 175 1.68 13.79 9.23
CA THR A 175 1.05 13.45 10.52
C THR A 175 0.00 12.35 10.34
N LEU A 176 -0.85 12.48 9.31
CA LEU A 176 -1.83 11.46 8.94
C LEU A 176 -1.17 10.10 8.66
N ALA A 177 -0.11 10.07 7.87
CA ALA A 177 0.66 8.85 7.59
C ALA A 177 1.23 8.22 8.86
N ARG A 178 1.73 9.04 9.80
CA ARG A 178 2.23 8.55 11.08
C ARG A 178 1.12 7.94 11.93
N ASP A 179 -0.06 8.53 11.91
CA ASP A 179 -1.20 8.06 12.68
C ASP A 179 -1.72 6.71 12.15
N PHE A 180 -1.82 6.56 10.84
CA PHE A 180 -2.17 5.28 10.21
C PHE A 180 -1.07 4.20 10.33
N SER A 181 0.17 4.56 10.72
CA SER A 181 1.23 3.59 11.00
C SER A 181 1.11 2.93 12.39
N LYS A 182 0.31 3.50 13.30
CA LYS A 182 0.10 3.02 14.67
C LYS A 182 -1.03 1.97 14.78
N GLY A 183 -1.73 1.69 13.68
CA GLY A 183 -2.84 0.74 13.64
C GLY A 183 -4.16 1.30 14.18
N ASN A 184 -5.02 0.39 14.65
CA ASN A 184 -6.45 0.67 14.87
C ASN A 184 -6.77 1.66 16.01
N ILE A 185 -5.82 1.91 16.92
CA ILE A 185 -6.00 2.84 18.05
C ILE A 185 -6.24 4.26 17.54
N THR A 186 -5.55 4.68 16.48
CA THR A 186 -5.68 6.03 15.94
C THR A 186 -6.86 6.18 14.99
N LEU A 187 -7.29 5.09 14.36
CA LEU A 187 -8.54 5.03 13.59
C LEU A 187 -9.75 5.38 14.46
N ALA A 188 -9.80 4.88 15.71
CA ALA A 188 -10.87 5.24 16.64
C ALA A 188 -10.93 6.75 16.96
N ALA A 189 -9.77 7.40 17.14
CA ALA A 189 -9.72 8.84 17.39
C ALA A 189 -10.22 9.66 16.18
N MET A 190 -9.84 9.26 14.96
CA MET A 190 -10.33 9.88 13.73
C MET A 190 -11.84 9.70 13.56
N LEU A 191 -12.37 8.51 13.85
CA LEU A 191 -13.80 8.21 13.82
C LEU A 191 -14.59 9.03 14.86
N SER A 192 -13.97 9.36 15.99
CA SER A 192 -14.54 10.23 17.03
C SER A 192 -14.45 11.73 16.71
N GLY A 193 -14.03 12.12 15.51
CA GLY A 193 -14.00 13.52 15.10
C GLY A 193 -12.69 14.26 15.38
N HIS A 194 -11.65 13.59 15.91
CA HIS A 194 -10.37 14.23 16.18
C HIS A 194 -9.46 14.25 14.94
N GLY A 195 -8.71 15.35 14.79
CA GLY A 195 -7.74 15.55 13.71
C GLY A 195 -8.30 16.25 12.48
N GLU A 196 -7.43 16.59 11.54
CA GLU A 196 -7.75 17.38 10.34
C GLU A 196 -8.46 16.57 9.24
N PHE A 197 -8.43 15.24 9.33
CA PHE A 197 -8.93 14.34 8.30
C PHE A 197 -10.04 13.45 8.83
N GLU A 198 -10.86 12.94 7.91
CA GLU A 198 -11.91 11.99 8.21
C GLU A 198 -12.10 10.98 7.08
N PHE A 199 -12.77 9.88 7.40
CA PHE A 199 -13.34 9.00 6.39
C PHE A 199 -14.64 9.57 5.84
N ALA A 200 -14.76 9.59 4.52
CA ALA A 200 -16.03 9.62 3.83
C ALA A 200 -16.36 8.24 3.25
N ALA A 201 -17.65 7.97 3.12
CA ALA A 201 -18.15 6.82 2.39
C ALA A 201 -18.18 7.17 0.90
N LEU A 202 -17.28 6.56 0.11
CA LEU A 202 -17.34 6.63 -1.35
C LEU A 202 -18.35 5.59 -1.84
N PRO A 203 -19.48 5.99 -2.44
CA PRO A 203 -20.45 5.06 -3.01
C PRO A 203 -19.82 4.28 -4.16
N THR A 204 -20.17 3.02 -4.26
CA THR A 204 -19.61 2.14 -5.28
C THR A 204 -20.67 1.18 -5.77
N GLU A 205 -20.66 0.91 -7.06
CA GLU A 205 -21.58 0.00 -7.73
C GLU A 205 -20.79 -1.18 -8.28
N ASN A 206 -21.45 -2.35 -8.39
CA ASN A 206 -20.88 -3.48 -9.09
C ASN A 206 -21.09 -3.33 -10.62
N GLU A 207 -20.59 -4.30 -11.40
CA GLU A 207 -20.75 -4.30 -12.87
C GLU A 207 -22.23 -4.31 -13.31
N ASP A 208 -23.13 -4.81 -12.46
CA ASP A 208 -24.58 -4.86 -12.69
C ASP A 208 -25.31 -3.58 -12.25
N GLY A 209 -24.60 -2.56 -11.73
CA GLY A 209 -25.19 -1.31 -11.22
C GLY A 209 -25.85 -1.43 -9.84
N HIS A 210 -25.68 -2.55 -9.13
CA HIS A 210 -26.12 -2.71 -7.75
C HIS A 210 -25.16 -2.03 -6.77
N PRO A 211 -25.69 -1.31 -5.76
CA PRO A 211 -24.87 -0.66 -4.75
C PRO A 211 -24.12 -1.70 -3.92
N GLN A 212 -22.82 -1.48 -3.77
CA GLN A 212 -21.94 -2.24 -2.89
C GLN A 212 -21.62 -1.44 -1.63
N ARG A 213 -21.04 -2.12 -0.62
CA ARG A 213 -20.52 -1.43 0.57
C ARG A 213 -19.55 -0.32 0.15
N PRO A 214 -19.70 0.89 0.72
CA PRO A 214 -18.89 2.02 0.32
C PRO A 214 -17.43 1.80 0.68
N LEU A 215 -16.54 2.41 -0.10
CA LEU A 215 -15.12 2.41 0.17
C LEU A 215 -14.73 3.62 1.06
N PRO A 216 -13.76 3.45 1.97
CA PRO A 216 -13.36 4.49 2.90
C PRO A 216 -12.38 5.47 2.27
N ILE A 217 -12.89 6.57 1.70
CA ILE A 217 -12.03 7.61 1.13
C ILE A 217 -11.61 8.61 2.21
N LEU A 218 -10.34 8.99 2.23
CA LEU A 218 -9.84 10.02 3.15
C LEU A 218 -10.05 11.40 2.56
N LYS A 219 -10.55 12.32 3.39
CA LYS A 219 -10.70 13.74 3.02
C LYS A 219 -10.37 14.64 4.20
N ARG A 220 -9.99 15.88 3.90
CA ARG A 220 -9.85 16.94 4.92
C ARG A 220 -11.24 17.36 5.42
N ARG A 221 -11.35 17.60 6.72
CA ARG A 221 -12.57 18.14 7.35
C ARG A 221 -12.78 19.59 6.95
N ALA A 222 -14.03 19.99 6.73
CA ALA A 222 -14.38 21.34 6.28
C ALA A 222 -13.86 22.44 7.23
N GLU A 223 -13.88 22.17 8.54
CA GLU A 223 -13.42 23.09 9.58
C GLU A 223 -11.90 23.30 9.56
N ALA A 224 -11.15 22.37 8.98
CA ALA A 224 -9.70 22.40 8.85
C ALA A 224 -9.21 22.95 7.49
N VAL A 225 -10.13 23.32 6.58
CA VAL A 225 -9.80 23.84 5.24
C VAL A 225 -9.26 25.28 5.27
N ALA A 226 -9.51 26.02 6.36
CA ALA A 226 -9.31 27.47 6.45
C ALA A 226 -7.85 27.98 6.33
N ALA A 227 -6.85 27.14 6.02
CA ALA A 227 -5.44 27.56 6.03
C ALA A 227 -4.53 27.01 4.91
N ASN A 228 -4.95 26.06 4.06
CA ASN A 228 -4.08 25.46 3.04
C ASN A 228 -4.83 25.19 1.74
N ASP A 229 -4.38 25.83 0.66
CA ASP A 229 -4.85 25.63 -0.73
C ASP A 229 -4.16 24.42 -1.42
N GLY A 230 -3.48 23.59 -0.64
CA GLY A 230 -2.72 22.45 -1.14
C GLY A 230 -3.58 21.19 -1.30
N VAL A 231 -3.36 20.45 -2.38
CA VAL A 231 -3.94 19.11 -2.57
C VAL A 231 -3.36 18.16 -1.52
N ASP A 232 -4.20 17.48 -0.74
CA ASP A 232 -3.74 16.49 0.26
C ASP A 232 -3.41 15.13 -0.35
N PHE A 233 -4.22 14.72 -1.31
CA PHE A 233 -4.13 13.43 -2.00
C PHE A 233 -4.04 13.70 -3.50
N PRO A 234 -2.83 13.76 -4.10
CA PRO A 234 -2.66 14.07 -5.51
C PRO A 234 -3.49 13.15 -6.41
N PHE A 235 -3.55 11.87 -6.05
CA PHE A 235 -4.43 10.88 -6.66
C PHE A 235 -4.66 9.71 -5.69
N VAL A 236 -5.79 9.03 -5.89
CA VAL A 236 -6.18 7.83 -5.15
C VAL A 236 -6.47 6.74 -6.16
N PHE A 237 -5.92 5.54 -5.95
CA PHE A 237 -6.29 4.38 -6.78
C PHE A 237 -7.44 3.63 -6.14
N GLU A 238 -8.49 3.37 -6.92
CA GLU A 238 -9.46 2.33 -6.59
C GLU A 238 -8.94 0.99 -7.12
N CYS A 239 -8.82 0.01 -6.23
CA CYS A 239 -8.20 -1.26 -6.52
C CYS A 239 -9.12 -2.44 -6.18
N THR A 240 -9.01 -3.49 -6.98
CA THR A 240 -9.51 -4.83 -6.65
C THR A 240 -8.35 -5.72 -6.24
N LEU A 241 -8.56 -6.52 -5.20
CA LEU A 241 -7.54 -7.44 -4.69
C LEU A 241 -7.29 -8.54 -5.73
N HIS A 242 -6.03 -8.70 -6.13
CA HIS A 242 -5.65 -9.78 -7.04
C HIS A 242 -5.88 -11.14 -6.35
N PRO A 243 -6.22 -12.22 -7.08
CA PRO A 243 -6.43 -13.54 -6.47
C PRO A 243 -5.16 -14.13 -5.83
N GLN A 244 -4.00 -13.77 -6.38
CA GLN A 244 -2.71 -14.23 -5.89
C GLN A 244 -2.27 -13.38 -4.69
N LYS A 245 -1.88 -14.06 -3.61
CA LYS A 245 -1.24 -13.49 -2.43
C LYS A 245 -0.05 -14.37 -2.08
N ILE A 246 1.07 -13.74 -1.69
CA ILE A 246 2.28 -14.47 -1.30
C ILE A 246 2.53 -14.20 0.18
N ASP A 247 2.56 -15.24 1.00
CA ASP A 247 2.92 -15.14 2.41
C ASP A 247 4.42 -15.43 2.59
N VAL A 248 5.14 -14.50 3.18
CA VAL A 248 6.57 -14.62 3.49
C VAL A 248 6.76 -14.40 4.98
N HIS A 249 6.98 -15.49 5.73
CA HIS A 249 7.11 -15.46 7.20
C HIS A 249 5.97 -14.72 7.90
N ASP A 250 6.22 -13.53 8.48
CA ASP A 250 5.24 -12.69 9.16
C ASP A 250 4.64 -11.58 8.26
N HIS A 251 4.98 -11.56 6.97
CA HIS A 251 4.46 -10.59 6.01
C HIS A 251 3.60 -11.27 4.93
N SER A 252 2.71 -10.50 4.33
CA SER A 252 1.94 -10.88 3.14
C SER A 252 2.19 -9.84 2.07
N ILE A 253 2.60 -10.28 0.88
CA ILE A 253 2.70 -9.45 -0.32
C ILE A 253 1.31 -9.43 -0.95
N VAL A 254 0.73 -8.25 -0.98
CA VAL A 254 -0.61 -7.99 -1.51
C VAL A 254 -0.46 -7.41 -2.90
N LEU A 255 -1.22 -7.95 -3.86
CA LEU A 255 -1.32 -7.48 -5.23
C LEU A 255 -2.71 -6.87 -5.44
N GLY A 256 -2.78 -5.72 -6.08
CA GLY A 256 -4.03 -5.04 -6.42
C GLY A 256 -4.07 -4.64 -7.89
N THR A 257 -5.18 -4.90 -8.56
CA THR A 257 -5.43 -4.39 -9.91
C THR A 257 -6.10 -3.03 -9.77
N VAL A 258 -5.52 -2.00 -10.37
CA VAL A 258 -6.08 -0.65 -10.37
C VAL A 258 -7.25 -0.62 -11.36
N VAL A 259 -8.42 -0.22 -10.87
CA VAL A 259 -9.66 -0.12 -11.65
C VAL A 259 -9.81 1.29 -12.22
N ARG A 260 -9.58 2.31 -11.38
CA ARG A 260 -9.60 3.72 -11.80
C ARG A 260 -8.78 4.60 -10.86
N THR A 261 -8.44 5.78 -11.36
CA THR A 261 -7.88 6.89 -10.59
C THR A 261 -9.00 7.81 -10.12
N ILE A 262 -8.90 8.25 -8.87
CA ILE A 262 -9.74 9.28 -8.28
C ILE A 262 -8.82 10.46 -8.02
N GLU A 263 -9.04 11.51 -8.79
CA GLU A 263 -8.29 12.76 -8.75
C GLU A 263 -8.79 13.64 -7.60
N GLY A 264 -7.87 14.25 -6.85
CA GLY A 264 -8.22 15.15 -5.75
C GLY A 264 -8.74 16.49 -6.28
N PRO A 265 -9.61 17.21 -5.54
CA PRO A 265 -9.95 18.58 -5.92
C PRO A 265 -8.67 19.43 -5.93
N GLY A 266 -8.23 19.85 -7.12
CA GLY A 266 -6.97 20.57 -7.36
C GLY A 266 -5.87 19.75 -8.06
N SER A 267 -6.06 18.45 -8.31
CA SER A 267 -5.27 17.75 -9.32
C SER A 267 -5.70 18.30 -10.67
N VAL A 268 -4.91 19.25 -11.18
CA VAL A 268 -5.11 19.90 -12.47
C VAL A 268 -5.39 18.84 -13.53
N SER A 269 -6.65 18.75 -13.96
CA SER A 269 -6.97 18.25 -15.29
C SER A 269 -6.11 19.05 -16.27
N ALA A 270 -5.57 18.41 -17.31
CA ALA A 270 -4.73 19.04 -18.33
C ALA A 270 -5.39 20.20 -19.12
N GLN A 271 -6.51 20.75 -18.66
CA GLN A 271 -7.13 22.00 -19.09
C GLN A 271 -7.63 22.76 -17.86
N GLY A 272 -6.85 23.71 -17.37
CA GLY A 272 -7.32 24.71 -16.41
C GLY A 272 -7.97 25.89 -17.14
N GLU A 273 -9.15 26.31 -16.69
CA GLU A 273 -9.80 27.56 -17.09
C GLU A 273 -9.12 28.82 -16.52
N ASP A 274 -7.96 28.69 -15.87
CA ASP A 274 -7.14 29.82 -15.43
C ASP A 274 -5.69 29.56 -15.84
N GLY A 275 -5.14 30.41 -16.70
CA GLY A 275 -3.97 30.16 -17.57
C GLY A 275 -2.60 29.99 -16.89
N LYS A 276 -2.52 29.47 -15.67
CA LYS A 276 -1.27 28.97 -15.08
C LYS A 276 -1.19 27.45 -15.24
N ILE A 277 -0.53 27.04 -16.32
CA ILE A 277 -0.05 25.65 -16.47
C ILE A 277 0.96 25.43 -15.36
N LEU A 278 0.56 24.79 -14.26
CA LEU A 278 1.53 24.17 -13.36
C LEU A 278 2.31 23.16 -14.21
N ASP A 279 3.62 23.31 -14.24
CA ASP A 279 4.53 22.42 -14.97
C ASP A 279 4.32 20.96 -14.55
N GLU A 280 4.13 20.06 -15.51
CA GLU A 280 3.92 18.62 -15.28
C GLU A 280 5.07 18.03 -14.45
N HIS A 281 6.27 18.57 -14.63
CA HIS A 281 7.48 18.17 -13.92
C HIS A 281 7.73 18.95 -12.61
N SER A 282 6.78 19.79 -12.18
CA SER A 282 6.94 20.54 -10.94
C SER A 282 7.15 19.61 -9.74
N PRO A 283 8.19 19.82 -8.93
CA PRO A 283 8.45 19.01 -7.75
C PRO A 283 7.33 19.09 -6.70
N GLU A 284 6.45 20.09 -6.79
CA GLU A 284 5.29 20.25 -5.94
C GLU A 284 4.22 19.18 -6.16
N ARG A 285 4.24 18.50 -7.33
CA ARG A 285 3.36 17.37 -7.63
C ARG A 285 3.88 16.03 -7.11
N LEU A 286 5.12 15.97 -6.62
CA LEU A 286 5.70 14.73 -6.12
C LEU A 286 5.05 14.32 -4.80
N CYS A 287 4.88 13.01 -4.61
CA CYS A 287 4.29 12.48 -3.39
C CYS A 287 5.28 12.48 -2.21
N LEU A 288 4.74 12.39 -1.00
CA LEU A 288 5.46 12.23 0.25
C LEU A 288 6.36 10.99 0.20
N ALA A 289 7.64 11.17 0.50
CA ALA A 289 8.62 10.09 0.59
C ALA A 289 8.98 9.81 2.05
N TYR A 290 9.27 8.55 2.37
CA TYR A 290 9.81 8.14 3.67
C TYR A 290 11.23 7.60 3.52
N ALA A 291 12.16 8.21 4.25
CA ALA A 291 13.56 7.81 4.31
C ALA A 291 14.17 8.25 5.63
N ASN A 292 15.13 7.49 6.13
CA ASN A 292 15.89 7.77 7.35
C ASN A 292 14.98 8.11 8.55
N THR A 293 13.90 7.34 8.70
CA THR A 293 12.88 7.53 9.75
C THR A 293 12.12 8.87 9.72
N LYS A 294 12.22 9.60 8.61
CA LYS A 294 11.63 10.93 8.41
C LYS A 294 10.81 10.95 7.13
N PHE A 295 9.87 11.89 7.08
CA PHE A 295 9.14 12.21 5.86
C PHE A 295 9.85 13.33 5.11
N TRP A 296 9.84 13.26 3.79
CA TRP A 296 10.55 14.18 2.91
C TRP A 296 9.62 14.70 1.82
N LYS A 297 9.79 15.99 1.50
CA LYS A 297 9.35 16.58 0.24
C LYS A 297 10.49 16.41 -0.76
N MET A 298 10.22 15.73 -1.88
CA MET A 298 11.18 15.64 -2.99
C MET A 298 11.13 16.93 -3.81
N GLY A 299 12.27 17.40 -4.33
CA GLY A 299 12.25 18.60 -5.16
C GLY A 299 13.56 19.22 -5.60
N GLY A 300 14.61 18.42 -5.80
CA GLY A 300 15.78 18.86 -6.55
C GLY A 300 15.94 17.98 -7.78
N GLU A 301 15.67 18.51 -8.96
CA GLU A 301 16.12 17.90 -10.22
C GLU A 301 17.62 18.15 -10.36
N ILE A 302 18.36 17.17 -10.89
CA ILE A 302 19.83 17.21 -11.06
C ILE A 302 20.15 17.31 -12.55
#